data_AF-A0A942EKA5-F1
#
_entry.id   AF-A0A942EKA5-F1
#
_cell.length_a   1.000
_cell.length_b   1.000
_cell.length_c   1.000
_cell.angle_alpha   90.00
_cell.angle_beta   90.00
_cell.angle_gamma   90.00
#
_symmetry.space_group_name_H-M   'P 1'
#
loop_
_entity.id
_entity.type
_entity.pdbx_description
1 polymer ?
#
loop_
_entity_poly.entity_id
_entity_poly.type
_entity_poly.pdbx_seq_one_letter_code
_entity_poly.pdbx_strand_id
1 'polypeptide(L)'
;MTDKLKQIIEEEVLKMPREFQEAFTASNWISVSEDIARKYVLYLDEEINKFQAEVFLVLSGVVQYEQLSVNIENELGLSKEEAEKMEGEVLERIIFPFSEN
;
A
#
# COMPACT_ATOMS: atom_id res chain seq x y z
N MET A 1 -5.10 -1.59 9.99
CA MET A 1 -5.97 -2.32 9.03
C MET A 1 -7.20 -2.89 9.72
N THR A 2 -8.40 -2.72 9.15
CA THR A 2 -9.62 -3.40 9.63
C THR A 2 -9.66 -4.89 9.23
N ASP A 3 -10.35 -5.72 10.03
CA ASP A 3 -10.51 -7.16 9.74
C ASP A 3 -11.13 -7.42 8.36
N LYS A 4 -12.08 -6.57 7.95
CA LYS A 4 -12.73 -6.69 6.63
C LYS A 4 -11.74 -6.47 5.48
N LEU A 5 -10.92 -5.42 5.55
CA LEU A 5 -9.92 -5.16 4.51
C LEU A 5 -8.86 -6.27 4.48
N LYS A 6 -8.42 -6.72 5.66
CA LYS A 6 -7.49 -7.84 5.79
C LYS A 6 -8.01 -9.09 5.09
N GLN A 7 -9.26 -9.47 5.34
CA GLN A 7 -9.88 -10.64 4.74
C GLN A 7 -9.92 -10.53 3.20
N ILE A 8 -10.31 -9.36 2.66
CA ILE A 8 -10.36 -9.14 1.21
C ILE A 8 -8.96 -9.31 0.59
N ILE A 9 -7.94 -8.72 1.22
CA ILE A 9 -6.56 -8.82 0.75
C ILE A 9 -6.08 -10.28 0.78
N GLU A 10 -6.33 -11.00 1.87
CA GLU A 10 -5.97 -12.43 1.98
C GLU A 10 -6.66 -13.27 0.89
N GLU A 11 -7.94 -13.03 0.63
CA GLU A 11 -8.69 -13.71 -0.44
C GLU A 11 -8.14 -13.44 -1.84
N GLU A 12 -7.72 -12.20 -2.13
CA GLU A 12 -7.09 -11.86 -3.42
C GLU A 12 -5.68 -12.43 -3.55
N VAL A 13 -4.86 -12.38 -2.49
CA VAL A 13 -3.51 -12.95 -2.47
C VAL A 13 -3.53 -14.45 -2.73
N LEU A 14 -4.49 -15.18 -2.15
CA LEU A 14 -4.66 -16.62 -2.38
C LEU A 14 -4.91 -17.01 -3.85
N LYS A 15 -5.36 -16.07 -4.69
CA LYS A 15 -5.57 -16.28 -6.13
C LYS A 15 -4.31 -16.03 -6.97
N MET A 16 -3.28 -15.44 -6.38
CA MET A 16 -2.04 -15.08 -7.08
C MET A 16 -1.05 -16.25 -7.11
N PRO A 17 -0.01 -16.21 -7.98
CA PRO A 17 1.04 -17.22 -8.01
C PRO A 17 1.71 -17.42 -6.64
N ARG A 18 2.23 -18.62 -6.40
CA ARG A 18 2.79 -18.99 -5.10
C ARG A 18 3.96 -18.10 -4.70
N GLU A 19 4.80 -17.76 -5.67
CA GLU A 19 5.95 -16.86 -5.51
C GLU A 19 5.49 -15.50 -4.97
N PHE A 20 4.38 -14.97 -5.49
CA PHE A 20 3.78 -13.74 -4.99
C PHE A 20 3.24 -13.89 -3.56
N GLN A 21 2.53 -14.99 -3.27
CA GLN A 21 1.99 -15.24 -1.92
C GLN A 21 3.11 -15.29 -0.88
N GLU A 22 4.23 -15.92 -1.22
CA GLU A 22 5.41 -16.04 -0.35
C GLU A 22 6.07 -14.67 -0.14
N ALA A 23 6.30 -13.89 -1.20
CA ALA A 23 6.83 -12.52 -1.11
C ALA A 23 5.91 -11.59 -0.31
N PHE A 24 4.59 -11.65 -0.56
CA PHE A 24 3.58 -10.88 0.14
C PHE A 24 3.58 -11.16 1.64
N THR A 25 3.59 -12.44 2.01
CA THR A 25 3.58 -12.89 3.40
C THR A 25 4.90 -12.57 4.12
N ALA A 26 6.04 -12.63 3.41
CA ALA A 26 7.34 -12.30 3.96
C ALA A 26 7.56 -10.79 4.14
N SER A 27 6.88 -9.96 3.34
CA SER A 27 7.00 -8.52 3.39
C SER A 27 6.28 -7.92 4.62
N ASN A 28 6.85 -6.84 5.16
CA ASN A 28 6.28 -6.07 6.27
C ASN A 28 5.45 -4.87 5.80
N TRP A 29 4.91 -4.92 4.58
CA TRP A 29 4.27 -3.79 3.91
C TRP A 29 3.13 -3.17 4.73
N ILE A 30 2.39 -3.97 5.52
CA ILE A 30 1.29 -3.50 6.38
C ILE A 30 1.82 -2.55 7.46
N SER A 31 2.87 -2.93 8.20
CA SER A 31 3.40 -2.07 9.25
C SER A 31 4.12 -0.86 8.68
N VAL A 32 4.85 -1.03 7.56
CA VAL A 32 5.55 0.06 6.89
C VAL A 32 4.56 1.09 6.32
N SER A 33 3.47 0.64 5.70
CA SER A 33 2.42 1.54 5.20
C SER A 33 1.70 2.26 6.34
N GLU A 34 1.47 1.61 7.48
CA GLU A 34 0.90 2.27 8.64
C GLU A 34 1.85 3.35 9.21
N ASP A 35 3.14 3.05 9.31
CA ASP A 35 4.15 4.03 9.73
C ASP A 35 4.22 5.24 8.79
N ILE A 36 4.14 5.01 7.48
CA ILE A 36 4.08 6.08 6.48
C ILE A 36 2.80 6.90 6.68
N ALA A 37 1.62 6.28 6.73
CA ALA A 37 0.35 6.99 6.91
C ALA A 37 0.35 7.89 8.15
N ARG A 38 0.86 7.38 9.28
CA ARG A 38 0.98 8.14 10.54
C ARG A 38 1.93 9.34 10.43
N LYS A 39 2.99 9.24 9.64
CA LYS A 39 3.92 10.36 9.37
C LYS A 39 3.23 11.51 8.63
N TYR A 40 2.27 11.20 7.77
CA TYR A 40 1.44 12.18 7.05
C TYR A 40 0.12 12.49 7.77
N VAL A 41 0.06 12.25 9.09
CA VAL A 41 -1.04 12.70 9.97
C VAL A 41 -2.38 12.03 9.62
N LEU A 42 -2.35 10.90 8.91
CA LEU A 42 -3.53 10.05 8.72
C LEU A 42 -3.77 9.26 10.00
N TYR A 43 -4.77 9.68 10.77
CA TYR A 43 -5.07 9.10 12.08
C TYR A 43 -6.39 8.32 12.11
N LEU A 44 -7.25 8.52 11.11
CA LEU A 44 -8.48 7.76 11.01
C LEU A 44 -8.16 6.39 10.42
N ASP A 45 -8.70 5.34 11.02
CA ASP A 45 -8.55 3.97 10.52
C ASP A 45 -9.02 3.85 9.06
N GLU A 46 -10.01 4.64 8.64
CA GLU A 46 -10.47 4.69 7.25
C GLU A 46 -9.39 5.21 6.29
N GLU A 47 -8.67 6.28 6.66
CA GLU A 47 -7.60 6.86 5.84
C GLU A 47 -6.43 5.87 5.71
N ILE A 48 -6.04 5.26 6.83
CA ILE A 48 -4.98 4.25 6.84
C ILE A 48 -5.37 3.04 5.98
N ASN A 49 -6.63 2.60 6.07
CA ASN A 49 -7.14 1.49 5.26
C ASN A 49 -7.17 1.84 3.76
N LYS A 50 -7.61 3.04 3.38
CA LYS A 50 -7.59 3.50 1.98
C LYS A 50 -6.17 3.51 1.43
N PHE A 51 -5.23 4.06 2.20
CA PHE A 51 -3.83 4.03 1.83
C PHE A 51 -3.29 2.59 1.66
N GLN A 52 -3.58 1.70 2.61
CA GLN A 52 -3.18 0.29 2.54
C GLN A 52 -3.78 -0.42 1.33
N ALA A 53 -5.00 -0.07 0.93
CA ALA A 53 -5.61 -0.58 -0.29
C ALA A 53 -4.84 -0.12 -1.53
N GLU A 54 -4.48 1.17 -1.63
CA GLU A 54 -3.70 1.69 -2.77
C GLU A 54 -2.31 1.04 -2.87
N VAL A 55 -1.61 0.88 -1.74
CA VAL A 55 -0.32 0.16 -1.70
C VAL A 55 -0.49 -1.29 -2.17
N PHE A 56 -1.55 -1.97 -1.72
CA PHE A 56 -1.84 -3.34 -2.15
C PHE A 56 -2.14 -3.44 -3.65
N LEU A 57 -2.90 -2.50 -4.22
CA LEU A 57 -3.21 -2.46 -5.64
C LEU A 57 -1.95 -2.32 -6.51
N VAL A 58 -0.96 -1.56 -6.02
CA VAL A 58 0.35 -1.45 -6.68
C VAL A 58 1.16 -2.73 -6.53
N LEU A 59 1.25 -3.29 -5.31
CA LEU A 59 1.99 -4.54 -5.05
C LEU A 59 1.46 -5.70 -5.92
N SER A 60 0.13 -5.81 -6.04
CA SER A 60 -0.53 -6.84 -6.84
C SER A 60 -0.44 -6.62 -8.36
N GLY A 61 0.12 -5.49 -8.80
CA GLY A 61 0.23 -5.13 -10.22
C GLY A 61 -1.10 -4.75 -10.88
N VAL A 62 -2.17 -4.54 -10.10
CA VAL A 62 -3.47 -4.06 -10.60
C VAL A 62 -3.37 -2.60 -11.02
N VAL A 63 -2.62 -1.81 -10.27
CA VAL A 63 -2.31 -0.40 -10.52
C VAL A 63 -0.82 -0.25 -10.75
N GLN A 64 -0.40 0.56 -11.73
CA GLN A 64 1.03 0.83 -11.90
C GLN A 64 1.50 1.85 -10.85
N TYR A 65 2.75 1.74 -10.40
CA TYR A 65 3.23 2.59 -9.31
C TYR A 65 3.22 4.09 -9.69
N GLU A 66 3.29 4.45 -10.97
CA GLU A 66 3.17 5.83 -11.45
C GLU A 66 1.77 6.45 -11.23
N GLN A 67 0.76 5.65 -10.90
CA GLN A 67 -0.57 6.13 -10.53
C GLN A 67 -0.73 6.29 -9.01
N LEU A 68 0.24 5.86 -8.21
CA LEU A 68 0.08 5.80 -6.76
C LEU A 68 -0.11 7.18 -6.14
N SER A 69 0.72 8.17 -6.49
CA SER A 69 0.58 9.55 -6.02
C SER A 69 -0.79 10.14 -6.37
N VAL A 70 -1.29 9.92 -7.58
CA VAL A 70 -2.61 10.40 -8.02
C VAL A 70 -3.74 9.73 -7.21
N ASN A 71 -3.64 8.44 -6.95
CA ASN A 71 -4.66 7.73 -6.17
C ASN A 71 -4.63 8.17 -4.69
N ILE A 72 -3.44 8.36 -4.11
CA ILE A 72 -3.26 8.89 -2.76
C ILE A 72 -3.90 10.29 -2.65
N GLU A 73 -3.63 11.18 -3.61
CA GLU A 73 -4.25 12.51 -3.67
C GLU A 73 -5.78 12.41 -3.68
N ASN A 74 -6.35 11.57 -4.55
CA ASN A 74 -7.79 11.45 -4.74
C ASN A 74 -8.51 10.79 -3.56
N GLU A 75 -7.97 9.69 -3.03
CA GLU A 75 -8.64 8.87 -2.02
C GLU A 75 -8.47 9.43 -0.60
N LEU A 76 -7.37 10.15 -0.35
CA LEU A 76 -7.02 10.67 0.98
C LEU A 76 -7.16 12.20 1.07
N GLY A 77 -7.44 12.89 -0.05
CA GLY A 77 -7.62 14.34 -0.07
C GLY A 77 -6.36 15.13 0.30
N LEU A 78 -5.18 14.52 0.12
CA LEU A 78 -3.88 15.15 0.35
C LEU A 78 -3.54 16.13 -0.76
N SER A 79 -2.61 17.06 -0.51
CA SER A 79 -2.05 17.85 -1.60
C SER A 79 -1.19 16.97 -2.51
N LYS A 80 -1.09 17.35 -3.79
CA LYS A 80 -0.20 16.68 -4.75
C LYS A 80 1.24 16.51 -4.22
N GLU A 81 1.79 17.54 -3.57
CA GLU A 81 3.15 17.49 -3.02
C GLU A 81 3.28 16.46 -1.88
N GLU A 82 2.28 16.36 -1.00
CA GLU A 82 2.27 15.35 0.06
C GLU A 82 2.12 13.95 -0.52
N ALA A 83 1.25 13.79 -1.53
CA ALA A 83 1.03 12.51 -2.18
C ALA A 83 2.28 11.99 -2.92
N GLU A 84 3.01 12.86 -3.63
CA GLU A 84 4.28 12.52 -4.28
C GLU A 84 5.36 12.10 -3.25
N LYS A 85 5.45 12.78 -2.10
CA LYS A 85 6.40 12.39 -1.04
C LYS A 85 6.03 11.04 -0.42
N MET A 86 4.73 10.82 -0.22
CA MET A 86 4.21 9.58 0.34
C MET A 86 4.41 8.39 -0.61
N GLU A 87 4.18 8.59 -1.91
CA GLU A 87 4.55 7.64 -2.96
C GLU A 87 6.04 7.31 -2.92
N GLY A 88 6.92 8.32 -2.81
CA GLY A 88 8.36 8.12 -2.70
C GLY A 88 8.75 7.19 -1.55
N GLU A 89 8.14 7.35 -0.38
CA GLU A 89 8.38 6.46 0.77
C GLU A 89 7.86 5.04 0.55
N VAL A 90 6.72 4.88 -0.14
CA VAL A 90 6.20 3.55 -0.50
C VAL A 90 7.13 2.85 -1.47
N LEU A 91 7.61 3.57 -2.49
CA LEU A 91 8.56 3.03 -3.46
C LEU A 91 9.84 2.54 -2.78
N GLU A 92 10.46 3.40 -1.96
CA GLU A 92 11.72 3.10 -1.28
C GLU A 92 11.60 1.97 -0.25
N ARG A 93 10.53 1.98 0.55
CA ARG A 93 10.43 1.13 1.75
C ARG A 93 9.58 -0.12 1.55
N ILE A 94 8.78 -0.17 0.49
CA ILE A 94 7.85 -1.28 0.22
C ILE A 94 8.11 -1.88 -1.17
N ILE A 95 7.96 -1.10 -2.25
CA ILE A 95 7.94 -1.65 -3.62
C ILE A 95 9.31 -2.17 -4.05
N PHE A 96 10.38 -1.38 -3.90
CA PHE A 96 11.71 -1.84 -4.32
C PHE A 96 12.18 -3.07 -3.54
N PRO A 97 12.09 -3.13 -2.19
CA PRO A 97 12.39 -4.34 -1.44
C PRO A 97 11.52 -5.54 -1.83
N PHE A 98 10.27 -5.30 -2.23
CA PHE A 98 9.37 -6.36 -2.71
C PHE A 98 9.83 -6.94 -4.05
N SER A 99 10.32 -6.10 -4.96
CA SER A 99 10.77 -6.50 -6.30
C SER A 99 12.14 -7.19 -6.36
N GLU A 100 12.93 -7.13 -5.28
CA GLU A 100 14.24 -7.78 -5.17
C GLU A 100 14.17 -9.22 -4.62
N ASN A 101 12.97 -9.70 -4.24
CA ASN A 101 12.73 -11.06 -3.73
C ASN A 101 12.31 -12.06 -4.82
#